data_AF-A0A1J3GP46-F1
#
_entry.id   AF-A0A1J3GP46-F1
#
_cell.length_a   1.000
_cell.length_b   1.000
_cell.length_c   1.000
_cell.angle_alpha   90.00
_cell.angle_beta   90.00
_cell.angle_gamma   90.00
#
_symmetry.space_group_name_H-M   'P 1'
#
loop_
_entity.id
_entity.type
_entity.pdbx_description
1 polymer ?
#
loop_
_entity_poly.entity_id
_entity_poly.type
_entity_poly.pdbx_seq_one_letter_code
_entity_poly.pdbx_strand_id
1 'polypeptide(L)'
;MEELREILKNNRTEDITWFCSLSESELDLLISLKKLAVQRAKISGQEEIAEKFDLKMLRALGLVLMDYFRKRVQDDTSLAASVVHQLRLSDECNLLKTHVDDTIDIEEILTEIFIKKSRRKSRKRRQQK
;
A
#
# COMPACT_ATOMS: atom_id res chain seq x y z
N MET A 1 11.57 -16.99 6.06
CA MET A 1 11.50 -17.03 4.58
C MET A 1 10.23 -17.71 4.16
N GLU A 2 9.91 -18.84 4.78
CA GLU A 2 8.60 -19.48 4.66
C GLU A 2 7.44 -18.52 4.94
N GLU A 3 7.48 -17.81 6.06
CA GLU A 3 6.44 -16.82 6.40
C GLU A 3 6.24 -15.74 5.32
N LEU A 4 7.32 -15.20 4.73
CA LEU A 4 7.21 -14.20 3.66
C LEU A 4 6.65 -14.81 2.38
N ARG A 5 7.06 -16.04 2.07
CA ARG A 5 6.56 -16.80 0.91
C ARG A 5 5.07 -17.09 1.07
N GLU A 6 4.63 -17.48 2.26
CA GLU A 6 3.21 -17.68 2.59
C GLU A 6 2.41 -16.37 2.52
N ILE A 7 2.93 -15.27 3.08
CA ILE A 7 2.30 -13.95 2.96
C ILE A 7 2.11 -13.56 1.48
N LEU A 8 3.12 -13.75 0.63
CA LEU A 8 3.01 -13.44 -0.79
C LEU A 8 2.02 -14.37 -1.50
N LYS A 9 2.07 -15.68 -1.25
CA LYS A 9 1.13 -16.65 -1.84
C LYS A 9 -0.33 -16.42 -1.44
N ASN A 10 -0.58 -15.83 -0.28
CA ASN A 10 -1.94 -15.51 0.19
C ASN A 10 -2.59 -14.33 -0.56
N ASN A 11 -1.82 -13.62 -1.39
CA ASN A 11 -2.27 -12.49 -2.19
C ASN A 11 -2.29 -12.84 -3.68
N ARG A 12 -3.19 -12.20 -4.44
CA ARG A 12 -3.18 -12.34 -5.90
C ARG A 12 -1.93 -11.62 -6.43
N THR A 13 -1.35 -12.15 -7.50
CA THR A 13 -0.20 -11.50 -8.18
C THR A 13 -0.51 -10.06 -8.59
N GLU A 14 -1.75 -9.79 -9.00
CA GLU A 14 -2.25 -8.44 -9.30
C GLU A 14 -2.20 -7.50 -8.08
N ASP A 15 -2.58 -7.98 -6.89
CA ASP A 15 -2.56 -7.19 -5.66
C ASP A 15 -1.12 -6.87 -5.24
N ILE A 16 -0.23 -7.85 -5.43
CA ILE A 16 1.21 -7.68 -5.16
C ILE A 16 1.81 -6.69 -6.16
N THR A 17 1.46 -6.80 -7.44
CA THR A 17 2.03 -5.93 -8.47
C THR A 17 1.52 -4.50 -8.30
N TRP A 18 0.23 -4.34 -7.99
CA TRP A 18 -0.33 -3.06 -7.56
C TRP A 18 0.44 -2.49 -6.37
N PHE A 19 0.65 -3.29 -5.32
CA PHE A 19 1.37 -2.86 -4.12
C PHE A 19 2.81 -2.41 -4.43
N CYS A 20 3.51 -3.11 -5.33
CA CYS A 20 4.84 -2.75 -5.79
C CYS A 20 4.89 -1.50 -6.67
N SER A 21 3.77 -1.10 -7.28
CA SER A 21 3.68 0.13 -8.08
C SER A 21 3.50 1.39 -7.24
N LEU A 22 3.18 1.26 -5.95
CA LEU A 22 2.91 2.38 -5.06
C LEU A 22 4.18 3.16 -4.72
N SER A 23 4.05 4.47 -4.71
CA SER A 23 5.06 5.40 -4.17
C SER A 23 5.11 5.32 -2.64
N GLU A 24 6.18 5.88 -2.05
CA GLU A 24 6.38 5.89 -0.59
C GLU A 24 5.23 6.59 0.16
N SER A 25 4.74 7.72 -0.35
CA SER A 25 3.62 8.45 0.26
C SER A 25 2.30 7.68 0.19
N GLU A 26 2.06 6.94 -0.90
CA GLU A 26 0.88 6.07 -1.05
C GLU A 26 0.93 4.90 -0.07
N LEU A 27 2.11 4.29 0.11
CA LEU A 27 2.34 3.25 1.11
C LEU A 27 2.14 3.78 2.52
N ASP A 28 2.67 4.97 2.85
CA ASP A 28 2.51 5.60 4.15
C ASP A 28 1.04 5.91 4.47
N LEU A 29 0.27 6.32 3.46
CA LEU A 29 -1.17 6.51 3.60
C LEU A 29 -1.88 5.19 3.94
N LEU A 30 -1.61 4.11 3.20
CA LEU A 30 -2.20 2.79 3.47
C LEU A 30 -1.81 2.24 4.85
N ILE A 31 -0.55 2.41 5.25
CA ILE A 31 -0.06 2.04 6.59
C ILE A 31 -0.80 2.85 7.66
N SER A 32 -0.99 4.15 7.44
CA SER A 32 -1.71 5.02 8.37
C SER A 32 -3.17 4.63 8.50
N LEU A 33 -3.83 4.29 7.39
CA LEU A 33 -5.20 3.77 7.38
C LEU A 33 -5.30 2.44 8.15
N LYS A 34 -4.39 1.49 7.90
CA LYS A 34 -4.34 0.23 8.65
C LYS A 34 -4.16 0.47 10.15
N LYS A 35 -3.21 1.32 10.53
CA LYS A 35 -2.95 1.67 11.94
C LYS A 35 -4.18 2.28 12.60
N LEU A 36 -4.85 3.22 11.93
CA LEU A 36 -6.07 3.84 12.44
C LEU A 36 -7.17 2.80 12.65
N ALA A 37 -7.42 1.95 11.66
CA ALA A 37 -8.42 0.90 11.75
C ALA A 37 -8.15 -0.07 12.91
N VAL A 38 -6.91 -0.54 13.05
CA VAL A 38 -6.47 -1.41 14.15
C VAL A 38 -6.69 -0.73 15.50
N GLN A 39 -6.33 0.54 15.64
CA GLN A 39 -6.54 1.29 16.89
C GLN A 39 -8.03 1.42 17.23
N ARG A 40 -8.88 1.71 16.25
CA ARG A 40 -10.33 1.82 16.48
C ARG A 40 -10.97 0.47 16.83
N ALA A 41 -10.55 -0.61 16.18
CA ALA A 41 -10.97 -1.97 16.50
C ALA A 41 -10.65 -2.32 17.97
N LYS A 42 -9.43 -2.03 18.42
CA LYS A 42 -9.00 -2.21 19.82
C LYS A 42 -9.84 -1.42 20.81
N ILE A 43 -10.03 -0.12 20.55
CA ILE A 43 -10.85 0.75 21.42
C ILE A 43 -12.29 0.24 21.53
N SER A 44 -12.82 -0.37 20.46
CA SER A 44 -14.18 -0.89 20.40
C SER A 44 -14.31 -2.32 20.95
N GLY A 45 -13.21 -2.94 21.39
CA GLY A 45 -13.19 -4.34 21.85
C GLY A 45 -13.40 -5.38 20.74
N GLN A 46 -13.19 -5.01 19.47
CA GLN A 46 -13.44 -5.83 18.28
C GLN A 46 -12.13 -6.10 17.53
N GLU A 47 -11.14 -6.67 18.20
CA GLU A 47 -9.79 -6.84 17.64
C GLU A 47 -9.76 -7.75 16.40
N GLU A 48 -10.70 -8.70 16.29
CA GLU A 48 -10.84 -9.60 15.14
C GLU A 48 -11.12 -8.85 13.83
N ILE A 49 -11.66 -7.63 13.91
CA ILE A 49 -11.89 -6.79 12.72
C ILE A 49 -10.56 -6.25 12.19
N ALA A 50 -9.55 -6.05 13.04
CA ALA A 50 -8.24 -5.56 12.63
C ALA A 50 -7.54 -6.54 11.67
N GLU A 51 -7.77 -7.84 11.84
CA GLU A 51 -7.22 -8.89 10.99
C GLU A 51 -7.78 -8.83 9.55
N LYS A 52 -8.98 -8.28 9.38
CA LYS A 52 -9.63 -8.12 8.07
C LYS A 52 -9.03 -6.98 7.23
N PHE A 53 -8.18 -6.12 7.80
CA PHE A 53 -7.44 -5.09 7.06
C PHE A 53 -6.19 -5.68 6.38
N ASP A 54 -6.43 -6.69 5.55
CA ASP A 54 -5.44 -7.31 4.68
C ASP A 54 -5.14 -6.42 3.45
N LEU A 55 -4.25 -6.87 2.58
CA LEU A 55 -3.86 -6.10 1.39
C LEU A 55 -5.06 -5.80 0.47
N LYS A 56 -5.99 -6.76 0.34
CA LYS A 56 -7.18 -6.63 -0.52
C LYS A 56 -8.12 -5.57 0.01
N MET A 57 -8.37 -5.57 1.33
CA MET A 57 -9.18 -4.56 2.00
C MET A 57 -8.53 -3.18 1.89
N LEU A 58 -7.20 -3.08 2.09
CA LEU A 58 -6.48 -1.82 1.95
C LEU A 58 -6.53 -1.27 0.52
N ARG A 59 -6.41 -2.14 -0.49
CA ARG A 59 -6.59 -1.77 -1.90
C ARG A 59 -7.98 -1.21 -2.16
N ALA A 60 -9.02 -1.91 -1.69
CA ALA A 60 -10.40 -1.45 -1.85
C ALA A 60 -10.64 -0.10 -1.17
N LEU A 61 -10.16 0.09 0.06
CA LEU A 61 -10.30 1.35 0.80
C LEU A 61 -9.53 2.49 0.15
N GLY A 62 -8.29 2.24 -0.30
CA GLY A 62 -7.49 3.24 -1.03
C GLY A 62 -8.21 3.73 -2.29
N LEU A 63 -8.78 2.80 -3.06
CA LEU A 63 -9.52 3.11 -4.28
C LEU A 63 -10.80 3.91 -3.99
N VAL A 64 -11.63 3.46 -3.04
CA VAL A 64 -12.88 4.16 -2.68
C VAL A 64 -12.57 5.57 -2.16
N LEU A 65 -11.56 5.71 -1.31
CA LEU A 65 -11.17 6.99 -0.73
C LEU A 65 -10.70 7.97 -1.81
N MET A 66 -9.81 7.52 -2.70
CA MET A 66 -9.29 8.37 -3.76
C MET A 66 -10.34 8.70 -4.82
N ASP A 67 -11.22 7.76 -5.16
CA ASP A 67 -12.30 8.02 -6.12
C ASP A 67 -13.32 9.02 -5.56
N TYR A 68 -13.63 8.92 -4.26
CA TYR A 68 -14.44 9.90 -3.56
C TYR A 68 -13.79 11.29 -3.57
N PHE A 69 -12.48 11.38 -3.28
CA PHE A 69 -11.75 12.65 -3.34
C PHE A 69 -11.75 13.24 -4.75
N ARG A 70 -11.53 12.42 -5.78
CA ARG A 70 -11.57 12.84 -7.18
C ARG A 70 -12.93 13.42 -7.56
N LYS A 71 -14.03 12.73 -7.25
CA LYS A 71 -15.40 13.18 -7.56
C LYS A 71 -15.75 14.48 -6.84
N ARG A 72 -15.42 14.58 -5.55
CA ARG A 72 -15.56 15.81 -4.75
C ARG A 72 -14.89 17.02 -5.41
N VAL A 73 -13.73 16.84 -6.05
CA VAL A 73 -13.01 17.93 -6.70
C VAL A 73 -13.66 18.37 -8.00
N GLN A 74 -14.29 17.43 -8.72
CA GLN A 74 -14.97 17.71 -9.99
C GLN A 74 -16.32 18.41 -9.77
N ASP A 75 -17.04 18.01 -8.72
CA ASP A 75 -18.43 18.45 -8.49
C ASP A 75 -18.56 19.69 -7.60
N ASP A 76 -17.54 20.02 -6.79
CA ASP A 76 -17.69 20.98 -5.69
C ASP A 76 -16.97 22.32 -5.97
N THR A 77 -17.68 23.26 -6.59
CA THR A 77 -17.21 24.64 -6.89
C THR A 77 -16.89 25.45 -5.62
N SER A 78 -17.25 24.93 -4.43
CA SER A 78 -16.99 25.57 -3.14
C SER A 78 -15.57 25.35 -2.60
N LEU A 79 -14.82 24.42 -3.17
CA LEU A 79 -13.45 24.14 -2.74
C LEU A 79 -12.52 25.29 -3.13
N ALA A 80 -11.63 25.66 -2.21
CA ALA A 80 -10.59 26.65 -2.50
C ALA A 80 -9.73 26.18 -3.69
N ALA A 81 -9.37 27.11 -4.58
CA ALA A 81 -8.60 26.80 -5.79
C ALA A 81 -7.27 26.07 -5.50
N SER A 82 -6.65 26.34 -4.33
CA SER A 82 -5.46 25.63 -3.85
C SER A 82 -5.73 24.15 -3.55
N VAL A 83 -6.89 23.83 -2.98
CA VAL A 83 -7.32 22.46 -2.67
C VAL A 83 -7.61 21.70 -3.98
N VAL A 84 -8.30 22.35 -4.93
CA VAL A 84 -8.54 21.79 -6.27
C VAL A 84 -7.22 21.52 -7.00
N HIS A 85 -6.25 22.44 -6.93
CA HIS A 85 -4.94 22.26 -7.57
C HIS A 85 -4.15 21.09 -6.97
N GLN A 86 -4.10 20.97 -5.63
CA GLN A 86 -3.41 19.84 -4.99
C GLN A 86 -4.09 18.50 -5.29
N LEU A 87 -5.41 18.48 -5.40
CA LEU A 87 -6.14 17.25 -5.67
C LEU A 87 -6.12 16.85 -7.16
N ARG A 88 -5.93 17.80 -8.09
CA ARG A 88 -5.66 17.48 -9.51
C ARG A 88 -4.34 16.75 -9.72
N LEU A 89 -3.33 16.98 -8.86
CA LEU A 89 -2.09 16.20 -8.86
C LEU A 89 -2.31 14.74 -8.45
N SER A 90 -3.49 14.40 -7.92
CA SER A 90 -3.87 13.04 -7.54
C SER A 90 -4.28 12.15 -8.72
N ASP A 91 -4.39 12.66 -9.95
CA ASP A 91 -4.76 11.84 -11.11
C ASP A 91 -3.66 10.82 -11.48
N GLU A 92 -2.43 11.03 -11.03
CA GLU A 92 -1.31 10.09 -11.15
C GLU A 92 -1.24 9.06 -10.00
N CYS A 93 -2.21 9.07 -9.07
CA CYS A 93 -2.20 8.20 -7.91
C CYS A 93 -2.49 6.73 -8.30
N ASN A 94 -1.55 5.84 -7.98
CA ASN A 94 -1.63 4.41 -8.21
C ASN A 94 -2.70 3.72 -7.36
N LEU A 95 -3.20 4.36 -6.29
CA LEU A 95 -4.35 3.85 -5.52
C LEU A 95 -5.63 3.81 -6.36
N LEU A 96 -5.71 4.60 -7.43
CA LEU A 96 -6.85 4.63 -8.37
C LEU A 96 -6.72 3.60 -9.50
N LYS A 97 -5.59 2.89 -9.60
CA LYS A 97 -5.39 1.86 -10.63
C LYS A 97 -6.27 0.64 -10.37
N THR A 98 -7.22 0.41 -11.25
CA THR A 98 -8.10 -0.77 -11.26
C THR A 98 -7.46 -1.97 -11.95
N HIS A 99 -6.55 -1.72 -12.90
CA HIS A 99 -5.80 -2.73 -13.64
C HIS A 99 -4.28 -2.50 -13.47
N VAL A 100 -3.51 -3.57 -13.55
CA VAL A 100 -2.04 -3.50 -13.56
C VAL A 100 -1.57 -4.31 -14.76
N ASP A 101 -0.92 -3.63 -15.71
CA ASP A 101 -0.58 -4.21 -17.02
C ASP A 101 0.58 -5.21 -16.94
N ASP A 102 1.50 -5.03 -15.99
CA ASP A 102 2.61 -5.93 -15.75
C ASP A 102 2.26 -6.86 -14.58
N THR A 103 2.47 -8.16 -14.74
CA THR A 103 2.38 -9.12 -13.63
C THR A 103 3.78 -9.44 -13.12
N ILE A 104 4.08 -9.09 -11.87
CA ILE A 104 5.36 -9.41 -11.24
C ILE A 104 5.42 -10.89 -10.84
N ASP A 105 6.57 -11.53 -11.07
CA ASP A 105 6.88 -12.87 -10.57
C ASP A 105 7.25 -12.83 -9.07
N ILE A 106 6.55 -13.64 -8.28
CA ILE A 106 6.76 -13.77 -6.83
C ILE A 106 8.19 -14.28 -6.54
N GLU A 107 8.74 -15.17 -7.36
CA GLU A 107 10.10 -15.68 -7.15
C GLU A 107 11.16 -14.61 -7.40
N GLU A 108 10.91 -13.70 -8.35
CA GLU A 108 11.78 -12.54 -8.59
C GLU A 108 11.80 -11.61 -7.38
N ILE A 109 10.63 -11.30 -6.80
CA ILE A 109 10.52 -10.50 -5.56
C ILE A 109 11.33 -11.15 -4.42
N LEU A 110 11.13 -12.46 -4.21
CA LEU A 110 11.82 -13.19 -3.14
C LEU A 110 13.33 -13.17 -3.32
N THR A 111 13.80 -13.29 -4.56
CA THR A 111 15.22 -13.25 -4.93
C THR A 111 15.82 -11.88 -4.64
N GLU A 112 15.15 -10.79 -5.04
CA GLU A 112 15.63 -9.43 -4.82
C GLU A 112 15.68 -9.07 -3.33
N ILE A 113 14.68 -9.50 -2.55
CA ILE A 113 14.67 -9.35 -1.08
C ILE A 113 15.85 -10.13 -0.46
N PHE A 114 16.14 -11.34 -0.95
CA PHE A 114 17.24 -12.15 -0.46
C PHE A 114 18.60 -11.46 -0.71
N ILE A 115 18.82 -10.95 -1.93
CA ILE A 115 20.04 -10.22 -2.30
C ILE A 115 20.22 -8.97 -1.43
N LYS A 116 19.14 -8.20 -1.20
CA LYS A 116 19.21 -7.03 -0.31
C LYS A 116 19.55 -7.41 1.14
N LYS A 117 18.99 -8.50 1.67
CA LYS A 117 19.30 -9.00 3.03
C LYS A 117 20.75 -9.46 3.16
N SER A 118 21.28 -10.20 2.18
CA SER A 118 22.68 -10.66 2.21
C SER A 118 23.67 -9.50 2.16
N ARG A 119 23.43 -8.51 1.28
CA ARG A 119 24.23 -7.27 1.19
C ARG A 119 24.24 -6.47 2.51
N ARG A 120 23.10 -6.35 3.18
CA ARG A 120 23.00 -5.69 4.50
C ARG A 120 23.79 -6.43 5.59
N LYS A 121 23.75 -7.77 5.61
CA LYS A 121 24.53 -8.59 6.55
C LYS A 121 26.05 -8.42 6.34
N SER A 122 26.50 -8.42 5.09
CA SER A 122 27.92 -8.24 4.75
C SER A 122 28.44 -6.85 5.13
N ARG A 123 27.63 -5.79 4.96
CA ARG A 123 28.00 -4.43 5.38
C ARG A 123 28.14 -4.30 6.91
N LYS A 124 27.21 -4.87 7.69
CA LYS A 124 27.29 -4.85 9.16
C LYS A 124 28.53 -5.57 9.70
N ARG A 125 28.92 -6.69 9.10
CA ARG A 125 30.15 -7.43 9.48
C ARG A 125 31.45 -6.64 9.20
N ARG A 126 31.44 -5.78 8.19
CA ARG A 126 32.60 -4.92 7.85
C ARG A 126 32.73 -3.69 8.75
N GLN A 127 31.66 -3.27 9.43
CA GLN A 127 31.66 -2.14 10.36
C GLN A 127 32.00 -2.53 11.81
N GLN A 128 32.14 -3.82 12.09
CA GLN A 128 32.48 -4.37 13.41
C GLN A 128 33.93 -4.91 13.48
N LYS A 129 34.72 -4.66 12.44
CA LYS A 129 36.17 -4.91 12.39
C LYS A 129 36.86 -3.57 12.24
#